data_AF-A0A958WR44-F1
#
_entry.id   AF-A0A958WR44-F1
#
_cell.length_a   1.000
_cell.length_b   1.000
_cell.length_c   1.000
_cell.angle_alpha   90.00
_cell.angle_beta   90.00
_cell.angle_gamma   90.00
#
_symmetry.space_group_name_H-M   'P 1'
#
loop_
_entity.id
_entity.type
_entity.pdbx_description
1 polymer ?
#
loop_
_entity_poly.entity_id
_entity_poly.type
_entity_poly.pdbx_seq_one_letter_code
_entity_poly.pdbx_strand_id
1 'polypeptide(L)' 'MEWVIIISLIVVGLALIVLEIVFVPGTTVVGALGLISMVGGVFYSFKAFGNPIGWGVASGAFIVSAI' A
#
# COMPACT_ATOMS: atom_id res chain seq x y z
N MET A 1 6.79 7.73 15.01
CA MET A 1 5.95 6.51 14.88
C MET A 1 5.32 6.36 13.49
N GLU A 2 5.37 7.43 12.68
CA GLU A 2 4.73 7.53 11.37
C GLU A 2 5.27 6.51 10.35
N TRP A 3 6.58 6.27 10.34
CA TRP A 3 7.19 5.26 9.47
C TRP A 3 6.63 3.85 9.68
N VAL A 4 6.37 3.47 10.93
CA VAL A 4 5.78 2.15 11.25
C VAL A 4 4.38 2.04 10.66
N ILE A 5 3.57 3.09 10.79
CA ILE A 5 2.21 3.14 10.22
C ILE A 5 2.28 3.02 8.69
N ILE A 6 3.12 3.83 8.04
CA ILE A 6 3.23 3.83 6.57
C ILE A 6 3.69 2.47 6.05
N ILE A 7 4.77 1.92 6.63
CA ILE A 7 5.31 0.63 6.22
C ILE A 7 4.29 -0.47 6.48
N SER A 8 3.62 -0.49 7.63
CA SER A 8 2.59 -1.48 7.93
C SER A 8 1.43 -1.43 6.93
N LEU A 9 0.94 -0.25 6.57
CA LEU A 9 -0.15 -0.06 5.62
C LEU A 9 0.23 -0.53 4.21
N ILE A 10 1.45 -0.23 3.76
CA ILE A 10 1.94 -0.66 2.45
C ILE A 10 2.16 -2.18 2.43
N VAL A 11 2.83 -2.74 3.43
CA VAL A 11 3.13 -4.18 3.50
C VAL A 11 1.86 -5.00 3.63
N VAL A 12 0.93 -4.61 4.51
CA VAL A 12 -0.37 -5.28 4.64
C VAL A 12 -1.19 -5.12 3.37
N GLY A 13 -1.19 -3.92 2.77
CA GLY A 13 -1.89 -3.67 1.51
C GLY A 13 -1.44 -4.60 0.38
N LEU A 14 -0.12 -4.71 0.19
CA LEU A 14 0.49 -5.62 -0.79
C LEU A 14 0.18 -7.09 -0.47
N ALA A 15 0.32 -7.50 0.79
CA ALA A 15 0.03 -8.87 1.20
C ALA A 15 -1.43 -9.27 0.92
N LEU A 16 -2.39 -8.37 1.15
CA LEU A 16 -3.80 -8.61 0.84
C LEU A 16 -4.05 -8.73 -0.67
N ILE A 17 -3.41 -7.89 -1.50
CA ILE A 17 -3.51 -7.97 -2.97
C ILE A 17 -2.96 -9.31 -3.47
N VAL A 18 -1.76 -9.69 -3.01
CA VAL A 18 -1.16 -10.99 -3.37
C VAL A 18 -2.02 -12.15 -2.89
N LEU A 19 -2.58 -12.05 -1.68
CA LEU A 19 -3.45 -13.08 -1.12
C LEU A 19 -4.73 -13.26 -1.96
N GLU A 20 -5.35 -12.19 -2.45
CA GLU A 20 -6.48 -12.28 -3.37
C GLU A 20 -6.09 -13.05 -4.65
N ILE A 21 -4.99 -12.66 -5.28
CA ILE A 21 -4.52 -13.25 -6.54
C ILE A 21 -4.22 -14.75 -6.38
N VAL A 22 -3.63 -15.15 -5.26
CA VAL A 22 -3.19 -16.54 -5.02
C VAL A 22 -4.31 -17.43 -4.51
N PHE A 23 -5.13 -16.96 -3.56
CA PHE A 23 -6.05 -17.83 -2.81
C PHE A 23 -7.51 -17.69 -3.22
N VAL A 24 -7.94 -16.50 -3.65
CA VAL A 24 -9.36 -16.23 -3.86
C VAL A 24 -9.60 -15.54 -5.21
N PRO A 25 -9.35 -16.26 -6.33
CA PRO A 25 -9.65 -15.73 -7.65
C PRO A 25 -11.16 -15.44 -7.75
N GLY A 26 -11.51 -14.16 -7.95
CA GLY A 26 -12.88 -13.72 -8.19
C GLY A 26 -13.59 -13.02 -7.01
N THR A 27 -12.98 -12.89 -5.82
CA THR A 27 -13.54 -12.01 -4.76
C THR A 27 -12.72 -10.73 -4.65
N THR A 28 -13.26 -9.59 -5.09
CA THR A 28 -12.54 -8.30 -5.13
C THR A 28 -12.39 -7.62 -3.76
N VAL A 29 -12.92 -8.23 -2.69
CA VAL A 29 -13.01 -7.58 -1.37
C VAL A 29 -11.63 -7.45 -0.73
N VAL A 30 -10.81 -8.48 -0.82
CA VAL A 30 -9.50 -8.53 -0.14
C VAL A 30 -8.51 -7.58 -0.82
N GLY A 31 -8.46 -7.60 -2.15
CA GLY A 31 -7.68 -6.74 -3.01
C GLY A 31 -8.16 -5.29 -2.94
N ALA A 32 -9.46 -5.02 -2.81
CA ALA A 32 -9.95 -3.67 -2.53
C ALA A 32 -9.46 -3.14 -1.18
N LEU A 33 -9.52 -3.95 -0.11
CA LEU A 33 -8.95 -3.59 1.19
C LEU A 33 -7.43 -3.41 1.12
N GLY A 34 -6.76 -4.22 0.31
CA GLY A 34 -5.34 -4.11 0.02
C GLY A 34 -4.97 -2.78 -0.65
N LEU A 35 -5.72 -2.41 -1.69
CA LEU A 35 -5.57 -1.11 -2.37
C LEU A 35 -5.86 0.07 -1.44
N ILE A 36 -6.92 0.01 -0.64
CA ILE A 36 -7.24 1.08 0.34
C ILE A 36 -6.09 1.24 1.33
N SER A 37 -5.53 0.13 1.83
CA SER A 37 -4.39 0.15 2.75
C SER A 37 -3.16 0.76 2.08
N MET A 38 -2.87 0.40 0.82
CA MET A 38 -1.74 0.94 0.09
C MET A 38 -1.88 2.45 -0.16
N VAL A 39 -3.05 2.89 -0.64
CA VAL A 39 -3.37 4.32 -0.84
C VAL A 39 -3.31 5.08 0.49
N GLY A 40 -3.79 4.48 1.57
CA GLY A 40 -3.72 5.05 2.92
C GLY A 40 -2.28 5.28 3.39
N GLY A 41 -1.39 4.30 3.18
CA GLY A 41 0.04 4.42 3.51
C GLY A 41 0.73 5.53 2.72
N VAL A 42 0.47 5.60 1.41
CA VAL A 42 0.98 6.67 0.54
C VAL A 42 0.44 8.03 0.99
N PHE A 43 -0.87 8.17 1.20
CA PHE A 43 -1.48 9.42 1.65
C PHE A 43 -0.91 9.90 2.99
N TYR A 44 -0.72 8.98 3.95
CA TYR A 44 -0.16 9.31 5.25
C TYR A 44 1.29 9.77 5.14
N SER A 45 2.06 9.25 4.17
CA SER A 45 3.43 9.71 3.93
C SER A 45 3.49 11.17 3.44
N PHE A 46 2.55 11.61 2.60
CA PHE A 46 2.42 13.02 2.21
C PHE A 46 2.06 13.91 3.41
N LYS A 47 1.17 13.43 4.28
CA LYS A 47 0.78 14.18 5.49
C LYS A 47 1.88 14.27 6.54
N ALA A 48 2.64 13.20 6.76
CA ALA A 48 3.67 13.14 7.79
C ALA A 48 4.97 13.84 7.36
N PHE A 49 5.33 13.75 6.08
CA PHE A 49 6.68 14.12 5.61
C PHE A 49 6.71 15.10 4.44
N GLY A 50 5.55 15.49 3.91
CA GLY A 50 5.43 16.42 2.78
C GLY A 50 5.74 15.80 1.41
N ASN A 51 5.72 16.64 0.38
CA ASN A 51 5.76 16.20 -1.02
C ASN A 51 7.00 15.37 -1.41
N PRO A 52 8.25 15.74 -1.04
CA PRO A 52 9.42 15.01 -1.51
C PRO A 52 9.41 13.53 -1.09
N ILE A 53 9.08 13.28 0.19
CA ILE A 53 9.01 11.93 0.73
C ILE A 53 7.75 11.21 0.24
N GLY A 54 6.62 11.90 0.18
CA GLY A 54 5.37 11.31 -0.31
C GLY A 54 5.48 10.76 -1.74
N TRP A 55 6.12 11.52 -2.65
CA TRP A 55 6.36 11.05 -4.01
C TRP A 55 7.37 9.89 -4.07
N GLY A 56 8.39 9.90 -3.21
CA GLY A 56 9.31 8.78 -3.06
C GLY A 56 8.58 7.49 -2.64
N VAL A 57 7.73 7.57 -1.61
CA VAL A 57 6.92 6.44 -1.13
C VAL A 57 5.94 5.96 -2.20
N ALA A 58 5.25 6.87 -2.91
CA ALA A 58 4.33 6.53 -3.98
C ALA A 58 5.04 5.77 -5.13
N SER A 59 6.21 6.26 -5.55
CA SER A 59 6.99 5.59 -6.61
C SER A 59 7.50 4.21 -6.19
N GLY A 60 7.99 4.08 -4.95
CA GLY A 60 8.43 2.79 -4.41
C GLY A 60 7.27 1.79 -4.30
N ALA A 61 6.13 2.22 -3.77
CA ALA A 61 4.94 1.37 -3.66
C ALA A 61 4.46 0.89 -5.04
N PHE A 62 4.45 1.79 -6.05
CA PHE A 62 4.07 1.44 -7.41
C PHE A 62 5.00 0.39 -8.03
N ILE A 63 6.32 0.59 -7.93
CA ILE A 63 7.31 -0.35 -8.46
C ILE A 63 7.15 -1.72 -7.82
N VAL A 64 7.02 -1.79 -6.50
CA VAL A 64 6.87 -3.07 -5.79
C VAL A 64 5.56 -3.76 -6.16
N SER A 65 4.47 -3.00 -6.35
CA SER A 65 3.17 -3.56 -6.73
C SER A 65 3.08 -4.05 -8.18
N ALA A 66 3.99 -3.58 -9.05
CA ALA A 66 3.98 -3.87 -10.48
C ALA A 66 4.83 -5.10 -10.86
N ILE A 67 5.56 -5.67 -9.90
CA ILE A 67 6.37 -6.89 -10.04
C ILE A 67 5.51 -8.09 -9.60
#